data_AF-A0A3N6S2J4-F1
#
_entry.id   AF-A0A3N6S2J4-F1
#
_cell.length_a   1.000
_cell.length_b   1.000
_cell.length_c   1.000
_cell.angle_alpha   90.00
_cell.angle_beta   90.00
_cell.angle_gamma   90.00
#
_symmetry.space_group_name_H-M   'P 1'
#
loop_
_entity.id
_entity.type
_entity.pdbx_description
1 polymer ?
#
loop_
_entity_poly.entity_id
_entity_poly.type
_entity_poly.pdbx_seq_one_letter_code
_entity_poly.pdbx_strand_id
1 'polypeptide(L)'
;MIDGSWTSTSQFSGCGCVWMDSLKKVQLMGTRNHVRRESALHPEVEALRWAMESMLQHSTCQCFGTDCKDLIAVIKEPHVWPSFATELKRIETLKICFLDFKIIHIL
;
A
#
# COMPACT_ATOMS: atom_id res chain seq x y z
N MET A 1 1.06 -5.73 6.83
CA MET A 1 1.39 -4.33 7.15
C MET A 1 2.09 -3.72 5.95
N ILE A 2 1.74 -2.50 5.61
CA ILE A 2 2.38 -1.69 4.58
C ILE A 2 2.74 -0.34 5.19
N ASP A 3 3.83 0.27 4.71
CA ASP A 3 4.32 1.56 5.20
C ASP A 3 5.11 2.27 4.09
N GLY A 4 4.96 3.58 4.00
CA GLY A 4 5.63 4.46 3.05
C GLY A 4 6.57 5.44 3.76
N SER A 5 7.85 5.46 3.37
CA SER A 5 8.80 6.43 3.92
C SER A 5 9.05 7.58 2.95
N TRP A 6 8.99 8.80 3.48
CA TRP A 6 9.18 10.02 2.70
C TRP A 6 9.95 11.06 3.50
N THR A 7 10.87 11.78 2.84
CA THR A 7 11.52 12.97 3.38
C THR A 7 11.64 14.04 2.32
N SER A 8 11.58 15.30 2.72
CA SER A 8 11.60 16.44 1.81
C SER A 8 12.96 16.64 1.10
N THR A 9 14.04 16.16 1.71
CA THR A 9 15.43 16.36 1.26
C THR A 9 16.01 15.17 0.50
N SER A 10 15.37 14.00 0.54
CA SER A 10 15.86 12.81 -0.15
C SER A 10 15.58 12.83 -1.65
N GLN A 11 16.38 12.11 -2.43
CA GLN A 11 16.10 11.86 -3.85
C GLN A 11 15.10 10.70 -4.05
N PHE A 12 14.93 9.86 -3.03
CA PHE A 12 14.12 8.66 -3.07
C PHE A 12 13.13 8.60 -1.90
N SER A 13 11.99 7.96 -2.13
CA SER A 13 11.04 7.51 -1.11
C SER A 13 11.06 5.99 -1.02
N GLY A 14 10.90 5.44 0.17
CA GLY A 14 10.82 4.00 0.38
C GLY A 14 9.37 3.53 0.51
N CYS A 15 9.15 2.27 0.21
CA CYS A 15 7.94 1.55 0.61
C CYS A 15 8.32 0.18 1.15
N GLY A 16 7.58 -0.26 2.16
CA GLY A 16 7.78 -1.51 2.85
C GLY A 16 6.48 -2.28 2.98
N CYS A 17 6.58 -3.61 2.94
CA CYS A 17 5.48 -4.49 3.29
C CYS A 17 5.98 -5.69 4.10
N VAL A 18 5.15 -6.12 5.03
CA VAL A 18 5.35 -7.35 5.82
C VAL A 18 4.04 -8.12 5.79
N TRP A 19 4.12 -9.37 5.34
CA TRP A 19 3.03 -10.33 5.42
C TRP A 19 3.30 -11.34 6.54
N MET A 20 2.28 -11.54 7.37
CA MET A 20 2.27 -12.50 8.45
C MET A 20 1.12 -13.47 8.25
N ASP A 21 1.34 -14.73 8.63
CA ASP A 21 0.26 -15.71 8.69
C ASP A 21 -0.65 -15.51 9.92
N SER A 22 -1.66 -16.37 10.07
CA SER A 22 -2.59 -16.34 11.19
C SER A 22 -1.92 -16.57 12.56
N LEU A 23 -0.71 -17.13 12.58
CA LEU A 23 0.09 -17.37 13.80
C LEU A 23 1.05 -16.20 14.08
N LYS A 24 0.90 -15.08 13.38
CA LYS A 24 1.78 -13.89 13.46
C LYS A 24 3.23 -14.18 13.10
N LYS A 25 3.49 -15.25 12.34
CA LYS A 25 4.83 -15.53 11.83
C LYS A 25 5.01 -14.76 10.53
N VAL A 26 6.13 -14.03 10.43
CA VAL A 26 6.51 -13.35 9.19
C VAL A 26 6.80 -14.40 8.12
N GLN A 27 6.09 -14.29 7.00
CA GLN A 27 6.23 -15.19 5.87
C GLN A 27 6.90 -14.50 4.68
N LEU A 28 6.61 -13.22 4.48
CA LEU A 28 7.24 -12.40 3.44
C LEU A 28 7.49 -10.99 3.97
N MET A 29 8.64 -10.44 3.61
CA MET A 29 8.97 -9.03 3.82
C MET A 29 9.55 -8.47 2.53
N GLY A 30 9.16 -7.25 2.21
CA GLY A 30 9.62 -6.55 1.03
C GLY A 30 9.94 -5.10 1.35
N THR A 31 11.03 -4.59 0.76
CA THR A 31 11.34 -3.17 0.72
C THR A 31 11.65 -2.76 -0.72
N ARG A 32 11.26 -1.54 -1.10
CA ARG A 32 11.52 -1.00 -2.42
C ARG A 32 11.70 0.51 -2.34
N ASN A 33 12.60 1.04 -3.18
CA ASN A 33 12.80 2.48 -3.33
C ASN A 33 12.20 2.96 -4.64
N HIS A 34 11.64 4.17 -4.60
CA HIS A 34 11.09 4.89 -5.74
C HIS A 34 11.71 6.29 -5.79
N VAL A 35 11.77 6.87 -6.99
CA VAL A 35 12.12 8.30 -7.13
C VAL A 35 11.14 9.12 -6.30
N ARG A 36 11.64 10.10 -5.55
CA ARG A 36 10.83 10.90 -4.63
C ARG A 36 9.65 11.53 -5.38
N ARG A 37 8.46 11.44 -4.76
CA ARG A 37 7.22 12.11 -5.19
C ARG A 37 6.91 13.29 -4.29
N GLU A 38 5.89 14.05 -4.68
CA GLU A 38 5.59 15.38 -4.10
C GLU A 38 5.11 15.31 -2.65
N SER A 39 4.48 14.21 -2.23
CA SER A 39 3.92 14.07 -0.87
C SER A 39 4.25 12.74 -0.20
N ALA A 40 4.19 12.74 1.12
CA ALA A 40 4.34 11.54 1.95
C ALA A 40 3.25 10.48 1.71
N LEU A 41 2.12 10.86 1.12
CA LEU A 41 1.02 9.95 0.80
C LEU A 41 1.29 9.13 -0.47
N HIS A 42 2.20 9.57 -1.35
CA HIS A 42 2.57 8.80 -2.54
C HIS A 42 3.24 7.45 -2.23
N PRO A 43 4.29 7.38 -1.37
CA PRO A 43 4.88 6.10 -1.03
C PRO A 43 3.92 5.16 -0.30
N GLU A 44 2.93 5.68 0.45
CA GLU A 44 1.86 4.87 1.06
C GLU A 44 0.98 4.19 0.02
N VAL A 45 0.51 4.95 -0.96
CA VAL A 45 -0.31 4.42 -2.08
C VAL A 45 0.49 3.40 -2.89
N GLU A 46 1.77 3.68 -3.15
CA GLU A 46 2.67 2.78 -3.87
C GLU A 46 2.99 1.52 -3.05
N ALA A 47 3.15 1.63 -1.72
CA ALA A 47 3.33 0.50 -0.82
C ALA A 47 2.14 -0.45 -0.88
N LEU A 48 0.91 0.08 -0.86
CA LEU A 48 -0.30 -0.73 -1.01
C LEU A 48 -0.34 -1.43 -2.37
N ARG A 49 -0.16 -0.68 -3.46
CA ARG A 49 -0.17 -1.21 -4.82
C ARG A 49 0.83 -2.36 -4.97
N TRP A 50 2.05 -2.15 -4.50
CA TRP A 50 3.11 -3.16 -4.57
C TRP A 50 2.83 -4.36 -3.68
N ALA A 51 2.35 -4.14 -2.44
CA ALA A 51 1.96 -5.23 -1.56
C ALA A 51 0.85 -6.08 -2.17
N MET A 52 -0.15 -5.46 -2.81
CA MET A 52 -1.21 -6.19 -3.52
C MET A 52 -0.64 -7.08 -4.64
N GLU A 53 0.25 -6.55 -5.48
CA GLU A 53 0.93 -7.33 -6.52
C GLU A 53 1.73 -8.50 -5.95
N SER A 54 2.49 -8.27 -4.88
CA SER A 54 3.25 -9.32 -4.21
C SER A 54 2.34 -10.38 -3.57
N MET A 55 1.24 -9.97 -2.93
CA MET A 55 0.32 -10.91 -2.29
C MET A 55 -0.37 -11.80 -3.33
N LEU A 56 -0.76 -11.26 -4.49
CA LEU A 56 -1.36 -12.05 -5.58
C LEU A 56 -0.43 -13.15 -6.12
N GLN A 57 0.88 -12.95 -6.06
CA GLN A 57 1.87 -13.92 -6.53
C GLN A 57 2.27 -14.95 -5.47
N HIS A 58 2.17 -14.59 -4.19
CA HIS A 58 2.85 -15.34 -3.12
C HIS A 58 1.95 -15.78 -1.97
N SER A 59 0.68 -15.37 -1.91
CA SER A 59 -0.18 -15.64 -0.77
C SER A 59 -1.67 -15.63 -1.10
N THR A 60 -2.49 -16.06 -0.14
CA THR A 60 -3.95 -15.84 -0.14
C THR A 60 -4.37 -14.60 0.64
N CYS A 61 -3.43 -13.73 1.03
CA CYS A 61 -3.69 -12.56 1.86
C CYS A 61 -4.67 -11.61 1.17
N GLN A 62 -5.75 -11.25 1.87
CA GLN A 62 -6.76 -10.28 1.40
C GLN A 62 -6.82 -9.01 2.27
N CYS A 63 -6.09 -9.00 3.40
CA CYS A 63 -6.18 -7.98 4.44
C CYS A 63 -4.87 -7.19 4.55
N PHE A 64 -4.96 -5.89 4.35
CA PHE A 64 -3.85 -4.95 4.41
C PHE A 64 -4.01 -4.03 5.63
N GLY A 65 -2.91 -3.74 6.32
CA GLY A 65 -2.89 -2.85 7.48
C GLY A 65 -1.89 -1.73 7.27
N THR A 66 -2.29 -0.50 7.58
CA THR A 66 -1.50 0.73 7.46
C THR A 66 -1.76 1.63 8.68
N ASP A 67 -0.76 2.38 9.13
CA ASP A 67 -0.91 3.43 10.14
C ASP A 67 -1.32 4.79 9.52
N CYS A 68 -1.35 4.89 8.19
CA CYS A 68 -1.76 6.08 7.45
C CYS A 68 -3.29 6.14 7.25
N LYS A 69 -3.95 7.01 8.02
CA LYS A 69 -5.40 7.24 7.87
C LYS A 69 -5.78 7.87 6.52
N ASP A 70 -4.92 8.72 5.99
CA ASP A 70 -5.14 9.37 4.70
C ASP A 70 -5.11 8.35 3.56
N LEU A 71 -4.27 7.32 3.63
CA LEU A 71 -4.30 6.21 2.67
C LEU A 71 -5.66 5.50 2.69
N ILE A 72 -6.24 5.26 3.86
CA ILE A 72 -7.57 4.66 3.97
C ILE A 72 -8.63 5.55 3.32
N ALA A 73 -8.55 6.87 3.54
CA ALA A 73 -9.44 7.84 2.90
C ALA A 73 -9.30 7.84 1.38
N VAL A 74 -8.06 7.83 0.87
CA VAL A 74 -7.75 7.73 -0.57
C VAL A 74 -8.40 6.49 -1.20
N ILE A 75 -8.36 5.35 -0.52
CA ILE A 75 -8.92 4.08 -1.03
C ILE A 75 -10.44 4.01 -0.94
N LYS A 76 -11.05 4.67 0.05
CA LYS A 76 -12.51 4.69 0.25
C LYS A 76 -13.21 5.76 -0.58
N GLU A 77 -12.57 6.91 -0.78
CA GLU A 77 -13.14 8.08 -1.43
C GLU A 77 -12.20 8.58 -2.55
N PRO A 78 -11.89 7.75 -3.57
CA PRO A 78 -10.88 8.07 -4.58
C PRO A 78 -11.17 9.35 -5.37
N HIS A 79 -12.45 9.73 -5.50
CA HIS A 79 -12.91 10.93 -6.20
C HIS A 79 -12.51 12.24 -5.51
N VAL A 80 -12.23 12.21 -4.20
CA VAL A 80 -11.76 13.38 -3.42
C VAL A 80 -10.26 13.63 -3.64
N TRP A 81 -9.54 12.65 -4.22
CA TRP A 81 -8.08 12.64 -4.35
C TRP A 81 -7.62 12.56 -5.81
N PRO A 82 -7.97 13.55 -6.67
CA PRO A 82 -7.71 13.50 -8.11
C PRO A 82 -6.21 13.43 -8.47
N SER A 83 -5.32 13.90 -7.57
CA SER A 83 -3.87 13.79 -7.74
C SER A 83 -3.37 12.34 -7.82
N PHE A 84 -4.14 11.37 -7.32
CA PHE A 84 -3.80 9.95 -7.31
C PHE A 84 -4.59 9.13 -8.34
N ALA A 85 -5.29 9.78 -9.27
CA ALA A 85 -6.23 9.08 -10.18
C ALA A 85 -5.58 7.92 -10.97
N THR A 86 -4.32 8.08 -11.38
CA THR A 86 -3.60 7.05 -12.14
C THR A 86 -3.25 5.83 -11.26
N GLU A 87 -2.74 6.09 -10.07
CA GLU A 87 -2.38 5.08 -9.07
C GLU A 87 -3.63 4.34 -8.58
N LEU A 88 -4.71 5.08 -8.30
CA LEU A 88 -5.98 4.54 -7.85
C LEU A 88 -6.61 3.63 -8.89
N LYS A 89 -6.57 3.98 -10.18
CA LYS A 89 -7.05 3.10 -11.25
C LYS A 89 -6.32 1.76 -11.28
N ARG A 90 -5.01 1.75 -11.02
CA ARG A 90 -4.22 0.51 -10.92
C ARG A 90 -4.62 -0.30 -9.69
N ILE A 91 -4.81 0.36 -8.55
CA ILE A 91 -5.26 -0.30 -7.31
C ILE A 91 -6.66 -0.88 -7.49
N GLU A 92 -7.59 -0.15 -8.10
CA GLU A 92 -8.94 -0.63 -8.42
C GLU A 92 -8.89 -1.88 -9.31
N THR A 93 -8.01 -1.89 -10.32
CA THR A 93 -7.81 -3.05 -11.18
C THR A 93 -7.29 -4.25 -10.38
N LEU A 94 -6.31 -4.03 -9.50
CA LEU A 94 -5.78 -5.07 -8.61
C LEU A 94 -6.85 -5.58 -7.63
N LYS A 95 -7.71 -4.69 -7.09
CA LYS A 95 -8.79 -5.04 -6.15
C LYS A 95 -9.74 -6.10 -6.72
N ILE A 96 -9.96 -6.13 -8.04
CA ILE A 96 -10.82 -7.14 -8.70
C ILE A 96 -10.26 -8.57 -8.50
N CYS A 97 -8.95 -8.71 -8.29
CA CYS A 97 -8.31 -10.00 -8.04
C CYS A 97 -8.45 -10.48 -6.58
N PHE A 98 -9.04 -9.68 -5.69
CA PHE A 98 -9.25 -9.99 -4.27
C PHE A 98 -10.74 -10.25 -4.02
N LEU A 99 -11.08 -11.43 -3.51
CA LEU A 99 -12.46 -11.80 -3.19
C LEU A 99 -13.04 -10.99 -2.03
N ASP A 100 -12.20 -10.60 -1.07
CA ASP A 100 -12.61 -9.87 0.14
C ASP A 100 -11.52 -8.88 0.56
N PHE A 101 -11.24 -7.91 -0.33
CA PHE A 101 -10.24 -6.88 -0.07
C PHE A 101 -10.58 -6.07 1.18
N LYS A 102 -9.66 -6.04 2.15
CA LYS A 102 -9.76 -5.22 3.36
C LYS A 102 -8.51 -4.37 3.53
N ILE A 103 -8.71 -3.11 3.85
CA ILE A 103 -7.67 -2.22 4.37
C ILE A 103 -8.11 -1.65 5.71
N ILE A 104 -7.27 -1.82 6.73
CA ILE A 104 -7.56 -1.40 8.11
C ILE A 104 -6.47 -0.48 8.65
N HIS A 105 -6.88 0.41 9.56
CA HIS A 105 -5.94 1.21 10.33
C HIS A 105 -5.35 0.35 11.45
N ILE A 106 -4.04 0.38 11.60
CA ILE A 106 -3.33 -0.27 12.70
C ILE A 106 -2.68 0.81 13.58
N LEU A 107 -2.74 0.60 14.90
CA LEU A 107 -2.19 1.48 15.93
C LEU A 107 -0.90 0.89 16.50
#